data_AF-A0AAE3CYC4-F1
#
_entry.id   AF-A0AAE3CYC4-F1
#
_cell.length_a   1.000
_cell.length_b   1.000
_cell.length_c   1.000
_cell.angle_alpha   90.00
_cell.angle_beta   90.00
_cell.angle_gamma   90.00
#
_symmetry.space_group_name_H-M   'P 1'
#
loop_
_entity.id
_entity.type
_entity.pdbx_description
1 polymer ?
#
loop_
_entity_poly.entity_id
_entity_poly.type
_entity_poly.pdbx_seq_one_letter_code
_entity_poly.pdbx_strand_id
1 'polypeptide(L)'
;MVKPETCYAIIDAASEPDVFNLFAEHEPPASCLYSEPIQPEIVSLAPYLVEVTEEVQRWLSTRETPWGIYVYTHATMRELRQHLRKYLMVMIPGQEKPVFWRF
;
A
#
# COMPACT_ATOMS: atom_id res chain seq x y z
N MET A 1 -1.74 -29.50 2.88
CA MET A 1 -2.58 -28.41 3.41
C MET A 1 -2.40 -27.20 2.52
N VAL A 2 -3.48 -26.65 1.97
CA VAL A 2 -3.43 -25.35 1.27
C VAL A 2 -3.33 -24.27 2.36
N LYS A 3 -2.37 -23.36 2.23
CA LYS A 3 -2.23 -22.22 3.15
C LYS A 3 -3.52 -21.37 3.06
N PRO A 4 -4.09 -20.86 4.16
CA PRO A 4 -5.23 -19.95 4.06
C PRO A 4 -4.86 -18.72 3.22
N GLU A 5 -5.84 -18.15 2.51
CA GLU A 5 -5.66 -16.86 1.85
C GLU A 5 -5.46 -15.77 2.91
N THR A 6 -4.50 -14.88 2.67
CA THR A 6 -4.28 -13.68 3.46
C THR A 6 -4.97 -12.50 2.77
N CYS A 7 -5.62 -11.65 3.56
CA CYS A 7 -6.20 -10.40 3.09
C CYS A 7 -5.21 -9.26 3.32
N TYR A 8 -4.92 -8.51 2.26
CA TYR A 8 -4.14 -7.28 2.30
C TYR A 8 -4.99 -6.10 1.83
N ALA A 9 -4.65 -4.91 2.27
CA ALA A 9 -5.15 -3.65 1.72
C ALA A 9 -3.98 -2.88 1.10
N ILE A 10 -4.22 -2.29 -0.07
CA ILE A 10 -3.35 -1.26 -0.63
C ILE A 10 -4.00 0.07 -0.27
N ILE A 11 -3.31 0.86 0.56
CA ILE A 11 -3.80 2.15 1.06
C ILE A 11 -2.94 3.27 0.48
N ASP A 12 -3.52 4.16 -0.34
CA ASP A 12 -2.87 5.36 -0.84
C ASP A 12 -2.79 6.43 0.27
N ALA A 13 -1.61 6.62 0.85
CA ALA A 13 -1.42 7.59 1.92
C ALA A 13 -1.62 9.05 1.46
N ALA A 14 -1.53 9.33 0.15
CA ALA A 14 -1.86 10.66 -0.36
C ALA A 14 -3.38 10.95 -0.31
N SER A 15 -4.21 9.91 -0.48
CA SER A 15 -5.67 10.00 -0.42
C SER A 15 -6.23 9.75 0.99
N GLU A 16 -5.54 8.93 1.79
CA GLU A 16 -5.89 8.63 3.18
C GLU A 16 -4.66 8.79 4.11
N PRO A 17 -4.30 10.04 4.46
CA PRO A 17 -3.13 10.32 5.29
C PRO A 17 -3.29 9.85 6.74
N ASP A 18 -4.51 9.57 7.20
CA ASP A 18 -4.79 9.02 8.54
C ASP A 18 -4.25 7.59 8.71
N VAL A 19 -3.80 6.94 7.62
CA VAL A 19 -3.13 5.63 7.68
C VAL A 19 -1.88 5.63 8.59
N PHE A 20 -1.22 6.78 8.76
CA PHE A 20 -0.08 6.88 9.67
C PHE A 20 -0.48 6.84 11.14
N ASN A 21 -1.69 7.30 11.49
CA ASN A 21 -2.24 7.12 12.84
C ASN A 21 -2.56 5.65 13.08
N LEU A 22 -3.16 4.96 12.10
CA LEU A 22 -3.34 3.49 12.14
C LEU A 22 -2.01 2.77 12.40
N PHE A 23 -0.93 3.16 11.73
CA PHE A 23 0.39 2.56 11.95
C PHE A 23 0.95 2.84 13.34
N ALA A 24 0.79 4.06 13.85
CA ALA A 24 1.26 4.44 15.18
C ALA A 24 0.47 3.74 16.31
N GLU A 25 -0.82 3.49 16.11
CA GLU A 25 -1.70 2.91 17.13
C GLU A 25 -1.66 1.38 17.16
N HIS A 26 -1.57 0.74 15.99
CA HIS A 26 -1.80 -0.70 15.85
C HIS A 26 -0.60 -1.49 15.32
N GLU A 27 0.42 -0.82 14.79
CA GLU A 27 1.63 -1.43 14.22
C GLU A 27 1.36 -2.68 13.34
N PRO A 28 0.38 -2.63 12.41
CA PRO A 28 0.08 -3.80 11.59
C PRO A 28 1.27 -4.13 10.68
N PRO A 29 1.41 -5.40 10.23
CA PRO A 29 2.34 -5.72 9.16
C PRO A 29 2.06 -4.81 7.95
N ALA A 30 3.02 -3.97 7.61
CA ALA A 30 2.87 -2.96 6.57
C ALA A 30 4.18 -2.77 5.81
N SER A 31 4.08 -2.39 4.53
CA SER A 31 5.24 -2.08 3.71
C SER A 31 4.94 -1.01 2.67
N CYS A 32 5.80 0.01 2.62
CA CYS A 32 5.77 1.01 1.55
C CYS A 32 6.01 0.35 0.20
N LEU A 33 5.16 0.68 -0.78
CA LEU A 33 5.28 0.13 -2.11
C LEU A 33 6.24 0.92 -3.00
N TYR A 34 6.65 2.16 -2.70
CA TYR A 34 7.68 2.83 -3.52
C TYR A 34 9.11 2.37 -3.23
N SER A 35 9.98 2.46 -4.24
CA SER A 35 11.36 1.95 -4.16
C SER A 35 12.35 2.89 -3.51
N GLU A 36 13.14 2.34 -2.57
CA GLU A 36 14.28 3.05 -1.99
C GLU A 36 15.46 3.14 -2.98
N PRO A 37 16.27 4.21 -2.91
CA PRO A 37 16.12 5.36 -2.01
C PRO A 37 15.01 6.30 -2.49
N ILE A 38 14.15 6.72 -1.56
CA ILE A 38 13.05 7.64 -1.81
C ILE A 38 13.07 8.78 -0.79
N GLN A 39 12.77 9.99 -1.26
CA GLN A 39 12.78 11.17 -0.41
C GLN A 39 11.67 11.06 0.65
N PRO A 40 11.89 11.47 1.91
CA PRO A 40 10.90 11.33 2.97
C PRO A 40 9.53 11.94 2.64
N GLU A 41 9.52 13.08 1.95
CA GLU A 41 8.31 13.74 1.45
C GLU A 41 7.50 12.92 0.44
N ILE A 42 8.13 11.99 -0.27
CA ILE A 42 7.45 11.07 -1.19
C ILE A 42 6.97 9.82 -0.45
N VAL A 43 7.63 9.43 0.64
CA VAL A 43 7.21 8.30 1.49
C VAL A 43 5.84 8.58 2.11
N SER A 44 5.59 9.81 2.58
CA SER A 44 4.28 10.20 3.14
C SER A 44 3.15 10.21 2.10
N LEU A 45 3.48 10.12 0.81
CA LEU A 45 2.54 10.09 -0.31
C LEU A 45 2.49 8.72 -1.00
N ALA A 46 3.17 7.73 -0.44
CA ALA A 46 3.29 6.42 -1.06
C ALA A 46 2.04 5.56 -0.79
N PRO A 47 1.69 4.66 -1.71
CA PRO A 47 0.78 3.58 -1.38
C PRO A 47 1.47 2.55 -0.48
N TYR A 48 0.75 2.07 0.53
CA TYR A 48 1.20 1.09 1.51
C TYR A 48 0.44 -0.21 1.35
N LEU A 49 1.17 -1.32 1.36
CA LEU A 49 0.60 -2.66 1.48
C LEU A 49 0.49 -3.00 2.96
N VAL A 50 -0.72 -3.26 3.45
CA VAL A 50 -1.03 -3.50 4.86
C VAL A 50 -1.77 -4.83 4.99
N GLU A 51 -1.36 -5.68 5.93
CA GLU A 51 -2.13 -6.89 6.26
C GLU A 51 -3.40 -6.51 7.01
N VAL A 52 -4.55 -7.06 6.59
CA VAL A 52 -5.85 -6.72 7.17
C VAL A 52 -6.08 -7.55 8.43
N THR A 53 -5.55 -7.05 9.55
CA THR A 53 -5.91 -7.53 10.89
C THR A 53 -7.33 -7.10 11.26
N GLU A 54 -7.83 -7.52 12.42
CA GLU A 54 -9.16 -7.10 12.89
C GLU A 54 -9.23 -5.58 13.11
N GLU A 55 -8.17 -4.98 13.65
CA GLU A 55 -8.05 -3.54 13.87
C GLU A 55 -8.04 -2.78 12.55
N VAL A 56 -7.24 -3.25 11.57
CA VAL A 56 -7.17 -2.67 10.23
C VAL A 56 -8.53 -2.77 9.54
N GLN A 57 -9.23 -3.91 9.64
CA GLN A 57 -10.56 -4.09 9.07
C GLN A 57 -11.58 -3.12 9.67
N ARG A 58 -11.57 -2.93 10.99
CA ARG A 58 -12.45 -1.95 11.66
C ARG A 58 -12.12 -0.54 11.18
N TRP A 59 -10.84 -0.17 11.14
CA TRP A 59 -10.42 1.14 10.66
C TRP A 59 -10.88 1.39 9.22
N LEU A 60 -10.61 0.45 8.30
CA LEU A 60 -11.01 0.55 6.89
C LEU A 60 -12.53 0.65 6.70
N SER A 61 -13.31 -0.04 7.55
CA SER A 61 -14.78 -0.01 7.47
C SER A 61 -15.40 1.37 7.76
N THR A 62 -14.64 2.28 8.35
CA THR A 62 -15.08 3.64 8.67
C THR A 62 -14.61 4.68 7.65
N ARG A 63 -13.80 4.28 6.66
CA ARG A 63 -13.22 5.21 5.69
C ARG A 63 -14.18 5.47 4.53
N GLU A 64 -14.35 6.73 4.18
CA GLU A 64 -15.14 7.19 3.02
C GLU A 64 -14.26 7.70 1.86
N THR A 65 -12.96 7.90 2.12
CA THR A 65 -12.00 8.30 1.09
C THR A 65 -11.80 7.18 0.06
N PRO A 66 -11.31 7.50 -1.15
CA PRO A 66 -10.83 6.49 -2.09
C PRO A 66 -9.48 5.93 -1.63
N TRP A 67 -9.41 5.41 -0.41
CA TRP A 67 -8.17 4.96 0.24
C TRP A 67 -7.45 3.86 -0.54
N GLY A 68 -8.15 3.06 -1.37
CA GLY A 68 -7.52 2.07 -2.24
C GLY A 68 -8.34 0.79 -2.39
N ILE A 69 -7.69 -0.38 -2.29
CA ILE A 69 -8.28 -1.68 -2.64
C ILE A 69 -7.89 -2.81 -1.69
N TYR A 70 -8.74 -3.84 -1.60
CA TYR A 70 -8.43 -5.12 -0.97
C TYR A 70 -7.81 -6.11 -1.97
N VAL A 71 -6.92 -6.98 -1.46
CA VAL A 71 -6.26 -8.05 -2.21
C VAL A 71 -6.28 -9.33 -1.38
N TYR A 72 -6.95 -10.36 -1.88
CA TYR A 72 -6.95 -11.71 -1.29
C TYR A 72 -5.96 -12.58 -2.07
N THR A 73 -5.02 -13.22 -1.37
CA THR A 73 -3.98 -14.04 -2.01
C THR A 73 -3.34 -15.05 -1.07
N HIS A 74 -2.75 -16.10 -1.63
CA HIS A 74 -1.85 -17.00 -0.89
C HIS A 74 -0.39 -16.50 -0.81
N ALA A 75 -0.05 -15.48 -1.59
CA ALA A 75 1.28 -14.89 -1.62
C ALA A 75 1.64 -14.25 -0.26
N THR A 76 2.91 -14.28 0.10
CA THR A 76 3.44 -13.51 1.22
C THR A 76 3.47 -12.01 0.90
N MET A 77 3.44 -11.17 1.93
CA MET A 77 3.63 -9.72 1.78
C MET A 77 4.87 -9.36 0.96
N ARG A 78 5.98 -10.11 1.14
CA ARG A 78 7.20 -9.91 0.36
C ARG A 78 6.99 -10.14 -1.13
N GLU A 79 6.37 -11.26 -1.50
CA GLU A 79 6.07 -11.60 -2.90
C GLU A 79 5.09 -10.61 -3.53
N LEU A 80 4.03 -10.27 -2.79
CA LEU A 80 3.02 -9.31 -3.23
C LEU A 80 3.63 -7.92 -3.45
N ARG A 81 4.44 -7.43 -2.49
CA ARG A 81 5.18 -6.18 -2.64
C ARG A 81 6.10 -6.20 -3.86
N GLN A 82 6.87 -7.28 -4.05
CA GLN A 82 7.77 -7.42 -5.20
C GLN A 82 7.01 -7.40 -6.54
N HIS A 83 5.80 -7.97 -6.58
CA HIS A 83 4.95 -7.96 -7.75
C HIS A 83 4.37 -6.57 -8.03
N LEU A 84 3.68 -5.97 -7.05
CA LEU A 84 2.96 -4.70 -7.20
C LEU A 84 3.87 -3.53 -7.58
N ARG A 85 5.09 -3.51 -7.04
CA ARG A 85 6.10 -2.48 -7.32
C ARG A 85 6.42 -2.23 -8.78
N LYS A 86 6.25 -3.26 -9.61
CA LYS A 86 6.51 -3.19 -11.05
C LYS A 86 5.52 -2.28 -11.78
N TYR A 87 4.39 -1.98 -11.15
CA TYR A 87 3.28 -1.24 -11.73
C TYR A 87 3.11 0.18 -11.15
N LEU A 88 4.06 0.63 -10.32
CA LEU A 88 3.98 1.93 -9.65
C LEU A 88 4.80 3.02 -10.33
N MET A 89 5.24 2.76 -11.57
CA MET A 89 5.93 3.74 -12.37
C MET A 89 5.32 3.79 -13.76
N VAL A 90 5.07 5.00 -14.25
CA VAL A 90 4.51 5.25 -15.57
C VAL A 90 5.42 6.20 -16.36
N MET A 91 5.51 5.97 -17.66
CA MET A 91 6.19 6.89 -18.59
C MET A 91 5.17 7.92 -19.11
N ILE A 92 5.38 9.19 -18.78
CA ILE A 92 4.61 10.29 -19.39
C ILE A 92 5.19 10.54 -20.79
N PRO A 93 4.35 10.72 -21.84
CA PRO A 93 4.84 11.06 -23.18
C PRO A 93 5.77 12.28 -23.17
N GLY A 94 6.96 12.13 -23.77
CA GLY A 94 7.96 13.19 -23.84
C GLY A 94 8.87 13.34 -22.62
N GLN A 95 8.67 12.55 -21.55
CA GLN A 95 9.61 12.52 -20.41
C GLN A 95 10.64 11.39 -20.57
N GLU A 96 11.89 11.68 -20.20
CA GLU A 96 12.98 10.69 -20.25
C GLU A 96 12.96 9.72 -19.07
N LYS A 97 12.36 10.11 -17.95
CA LYS A 97 12.33 9.31 -16.72
C LYS A 97 10.90 8.94 -16.35
N PRO A 98 10.68 7.72 -15.82
CA PRO A 98 9.39 7.34 -15.29
C PRO A 98 9.06 8.18 -14.05
N VAL A 99 7.77 8.42 -13.83
CA VAL A 99 7.24 9.03 -12.61
C VAL A 99 6.51 7.98 -11.79
N PHE A 100 6.36 8.23 -10.48
CA PHE A 100 5.53 7.38 -9.65
C PHE A 100 4.05 7.50 -10.05
N TRP A 101 3.38 6.36 -10.10
CA TRP A 101 1.94 6.25 -10.25
C TRP A 101 1.30 6.00 -8.88
N ARG A 102 0.20 6.72 -8.60
CA ARG A 102 -0.64 6.56 -7.42
C ARG A 102 -2.10 6.36 -7.83
N PHE A 103 -2.87 5.72 -6.96
CA PHE A 103 -4.29 5.42 -7.18
C PHE A 103 -5.20 6.62 -6.88
#